data_AF-A0A6J5IY40-F1
#
_entry.id   AF-A0A6J5IY40-F1
#
_cell.length_a   1.000
_cell.length_b   1.000
_cell.length_c   1.000
_cell.angle_alpha   90.00
_cell.angle_beta   90.00
_cell.angle_gamma   90.00
#
_symmetry.space_group_name_H-M   'P 1'
#
loop_
_entity.id
_entity.type
_entity.pdbx_description
1 polymer ?
#
loop_
_entity_poly.entity_id
_entity_poly.type
_entity_poly.pdbx_seq_one_letter_code
_entity_poly.pdbx_strand_id
1 'polypeptide(L)' 'MMQSLGIPESVVHRCLNHARNEPLDRIYLQFNYEAQMRDAWRRWGNRLSELLGEDTGNVRFLLKS' A
#
# COMPACT_ATOMS: atom_id res chain seq x y z
N MET A 1 -4.25 6.31 2.12
CA MET A 1 -4.06 5.19 3.07
C MET A 1 -2.70 4.51 2.89
N MET A 2 -2.34 3.97 1.72
CA MET A 2 -0.98 3.46 1.47
C MET A 2 0.07 4.60 1.31
N GLN A 3 -0.31 5.75 0.74
CA GLN A 3 0.59 6.91 0.60
C GLN A 3 1.15 7.43 1.93
N SER A 4 0.38 7.36 3.04
CA SER A 4 0.87 7.78 4.36
C SER A 4 1.94 6.85 4.94
N LEU A 5 2.16 5.68 4.33
CA LEU A 5 3.25 4.75 4.64
C LEU A 5 4.49 4.98 3.76
N GLY A 6 4.54 6.11 3.04
CA GLY A 6 5.63 6.46 2.14
C GLY A 6 5.66 5.66 0.83
N ILE A 7 4.57 4.98 0.49
CA ILE A 7 4.46 4.21 -0.76
C ILE A 7 4.22 5.19 -1.93
N PRO A 8 5.02 5.14 -3.02
CA PRO A 8 4.85 6.03 -4.16
C PRO A 8 3.46 5.94 -4.77
N GLU A 9 2.91 7.09 -5.19
CA GLU A 9 1.58 7.17 -5.78
C GLU A 9 1.40 6.23 -6.99
N SER A 10 2.40 6.13 -7.85
CA SER A 10 2.40 5.21 -9.01
C SER A 10 2.22 3.74 -8.62
N VAL A 11 2.74 3.34 -7.46
CA VAL A 11 2.58 1.98 -6.91
C VAL A 11 1.20 1.83 -6.29
N VAL A 12 0.71 2.85 -5.56
CA VAL A 12 -0.64 2.82 -4.97
C VAL A 12 -1.73 2.68 -6.03
N HIS A 13 -1.65 3.43 -7.13
CA HIS A 13 -2.59 3.29 -8.26
C HIS A 13 -2.60 1.88 -8.84
N ARG A 14 -1.44 1.23 -8.93
CA ARG A 14 -1.31 -0.16 -9.42
C ARG A 14 -1.82 -1.18 -8.40
N CYS A 15 -1.57 -0.99 -7.10
CA CYS A 15 -2.14 -1.82 -6.04
C CYS A 15 -3.67 -1.76 -6.03
N LEU A 16 -4.25 -0.60 -6.31
CA LEU A 16 -5.70 -0.42 -6.47
C LEU A 16 -6.24 -0.96 -7.80
N ASN A 17 -5.38 -1.62 -8.58
CA ASN A 17 -5.66 -2.13 -9.92
C ASN A 17 -6.30 -1.07 -10.83
N HIS A 18 -5.89 0.20 -10.66
CA HIS A 18 -6.31 1.28 -11.54
C HIS A 18 -5.64 1.07 -12.88
N ALA A 19 -6.31 0.33 -13.76
CA ALA A 19 -5.84 0.05 -15.10
C ALA A 19 -5.87 1.35 -15.90
N ARG A 20 -4.70 1.97 -16.09
CA ARG A 20 -4.53 2.96 -17.16
C ARG A 20 -4.63 2.21 -18.48
N ASN A 21 -5.74 2.39 -19.18
CA ASN A 21 -6.01 1.69 -20.44
C ASN A 21 -5.55 2.54 -21.63
N GLU A 22 -4.32 3.07 -21.58
CA GLU A 22 -3.75 3.86 -22.67
C GLU A 22 -2.89 2.97 -23.58
N PRO A 23 -3.10 2.98 -24.92
CA PRO A 23 -2.37 2.12 -25.86
C PRO A 23 -0.84 2.29 -25.81
N LEU A 24 -0.37 3.50 -25.48
CA LEU A 24 1.05 3.83 -25.39
C LEU A 24 1.73 3.22 -24.17
N ASP A 25 1.01 3.08 -23.04
CA ASP A 25 1.55 2.49 -21.81
C ASP A 25 1.91 1.01 -22.01
N ARG A 26 1.14 0.29 -22.84
CA ARG A 26 1.39 -1.13 -23.18
C ARG A 26 2.70 -1.35 -23.94
N ILE A 27 3.08 -0.39 -24.80
CA ILE A 27 4.24 -0.50 -25.68
C ILE A 27 5.50 0.05 -25.01
N TYR A 28 5.40 1.14 -24.24
CA TYR A 28 6.56 1.87 -23.74
C TYR A 28 6.79 1.79 -22.22
N LEU A 29 5.78 1.45 -21.40
CA LEU A 29 5.86 1.52 -19.93
C LEU A 29 5.68 0.14 -19.27
N GLN A 30 6.52 -0.82 -19.67
CA GLN A 30 6.51 -2.21 -19.18
C GLN A 30 7.30 -2.43 -17.88
N PHE A 31 7.59 -1.39 -17.11
CA PHE A 31 8.27 -1.59 -15.84
C PHE A 31 7.44 -2.53 -14.95
N ASN A 32 8.03 -3.65 -14.55
CA ASN A 32 7.37 -4.61 -13.68
C ASN A 32 7.37 -4.07 -12.24
N TYR A 33 6.20 -3.63 -11.77
CA TYR A 33 6.02 -3.10 -10.42
C TYR A 33 5.77 -4.17 -9.35
N GLU A 34 5.84 -5.48 -9.69
CA GLU A 34 5.48 -6.56 -8.78
C GLU A 34 6.23 -6.49 -7.44
N ALA A 35 7.54 -6.23 -7.47
CA ALA A 35 8.35 -6.14 -6.25
C ALA A 35 7.89 -4.98 -5.36
N GLN A 36 7.62 -3.82 -5.95
CA GLN A 36 7.15 -2.62 -5.24
C GLN A 36 5.73 -2.81 -4.70
N MET A 37 4.84 -3.44 -5.48
CA MET A 37 3.48 -3.76 -5.06
C MET A 37 3.48 -4.76 -3.90
N ARG A 38 4.35 -5.78 -3.94
CA ARG A 38 4.50 -6.76 -2.86
C ARG A 38 4.97 -6.10 -1.57
N ASP A 39 5.95 -5.20 -1.65
CA ASP A 39 6.41 -4.42 -0.49
C ASP A 39 5.31 -3.50 0.06
N ALA A 40 4.57 -2.82 -0.83
CA ALA A 40 3.43 -1.99 -0.46
C ALA A 40 2.36 -2.78 0.32
N TRP A 41 2.00 -3.97 -0.16
CA TRP A 41 1.04 -4.85 0.51
C TRP A 41 1.56 -5.35 1.85
N ARG A 42 2.85 -5.69 1.97
CA ARG A 42 3.46 -6.08 3.24
C ARG A 42 3.38 -4.96 4.28
N ARG A 43 3.79 -3.74 3.92
CA ARG A 43 3.73 -2.58 4.83
C ARG A 43 2.31 -2.27 5.27
N TRP A 44 1.36 -2.39 4.34
CA TRP A 44 -0.05 -2.21 4.62
C TRP A 44 -0.60 -3.27 5.59
N GLY A 45 -0.25 -4.54 5.38
CA GLY A 45 -0.58 -5.64 6.29
C GLY A 45 -0.05 -5.40 7.70
N ASN A 46 1.24 -5.05 7.84
CA ASN A 46 1.83 -4.71 9.14
C ASN A 46 1.06 -3.58 9.84
N ARG A 47 0.72 -2.52 9.10
CA ARG A 47 -0.06 -1.40 9.66
C ARG A 47 -1.46 -1.84 10.10
N LEU A 48 -2.11 -2.74 9.37
CA LEU A 48 -3.40 -3.29 9.76
C LEU A 48 -3.29 -4.13 11.03
N SER A 49 -2.29 -4.99 11.16
CA SER A 49 -2.07 -5.78 12.37
C SER A 49 -1.82 -4.91 13.61
N GLU A 50 -1.06 -3.81 13.46
CA GLU A 50 -0.93 -2.79 14.53
C GLU A 50 -2.27 -2.19 14.93
N LEU A 51 -3.10 -1.80 13.94
CA LEU A 51 -4.39 -1.16 14.18
C LEU A 51 -5.44 -2.11 14.77
N LEU A 52 -5.38 -3.39 14.40
CA LEU A 52 -6.28 -4.43 14.89
C LEU A 52 -5.84 -5.01 16.25
N GLY A 53 -4.68 -4.59 16.77
CA GLY A 53 -4.18 -5.04 18.07
C GLY A 53 -3.69 -6.49 18.09
N GLU A 54 -3.44 -7.08 16.91
CA GLU A 54 -2.83 -8.41 16.78
C GLU A 54 -1.36 -8.41 17.26
N ASP A 55 -0.74 -7.23 17.32
CA ASP A 55 0.57 -6.99 17.93
C ASP A 55 0.40 -6.22 19.24
N THR A 56 0.19 -6.95 20.35
CA THR A 56 -0.25 -6.44 21.66
C THR A 56 0.82 -5.65 22.44
N GLY A 57 1.85 -5.14 21.76
CA GLY A 57 2.97 -4.44 22.40
C GLY A 57 2.75 -2.96 22.68
N ASN A 58 2.04 -2.22 21.80
CA ASN A 58 2.19 -0.75 21.73
C ASN A 58 0.91 0.09 21.58
N VAL A 59 -0.30 -0.48 21.62
CA VAL A 59 -1.54 0.31 21.45
C VAL A 59 -2.10 0.80 22.78
N ARG A 60 -1.77 2.05 23.13
CA ARG A 60 -2.44 2.80 24.20
C ARG A 60 -3.78 3.31 23.65
N PHE A 61 -4.87 2.60 23.93
CA PHE A 61 -6.22 3.04 23.60
C PHE A 61 -6.51 4.38 24.28
N LEU A 62 -6.56 5.47 23.51
CA LEU A 62 -7.03 6.76 24.00
C LEU A 62 -8.57 6.72 24.07
N LEU A 63 -9.11 6.12 25.12
CA LEU A 63 -10.50 6.35 25.50
C LEU A 63 -10.62 7.79 26.01
N LYS A 64 -11.36 8.61 25.26
CA LYS A 64 -11.75 9.96 25.66
C LYS A 64 -12.73 9.87 26.83
N SER A 65 -12.38 10.50 27.94
CA SER A 65 -13.21 10.73 29.15
C SER A 65 -14.35 11.70 28.91
#